data_AF-A0A0U5GQ46-F1
#
_entry.id   AF-A0A0U5GQ46-F1
#
_cell.length_a   1.000
_cell.length_b   1.000
_cell.length_c   1.000
_cell.angle_alpha   90.00
_cell.angle_beta   90.00
_cell.angle_gamma   90.00
#
_symmetry.space_group_name_H-M   'P 1'
#
loop_
_entity.id
_entity.type
_entity.pdbx_description
1 polymer ?
#
loop_
_entity_poly.entity_id
_entity_poly.type
_entity_poly.pdbx_seq_one_letter_code
_entity_poly.pdbx_strand_id
1 'polypeptide(L)'
;MKISFLLSTIAFFVSQAAAWHGSMAASGYFDPGNGIRQLIYLTDYTTGSTWQATFYGGFNGCTPDKGHCAVFFVETSPGGYGFEAYLWRTNDGCHNIDFAGALDAHHGYCCGSLPCELWA
;
A
#
# COMPACT_ATOMS: atom_id res chain seq x y z
N MET A 1 -34.69 -36.91 20.07
CA MET A 1 -34.11 -35.58 19.77
C MET A 1 -32.65 -35.77 19.37
N LYS A 2 -32.27 -35.45 18.13
CA LYS A 2 -30.87 -35.38 17.71
C LYS A 2 -30.70 -34.23 16.72
N ILE A 3 -29.58 -33.55 16.89
CA ILE A 3 -29.33 -32.14 16.60
C ILE A 3 -28.93 -31.94 15.13
N SER A 4 -29.52 -30.93 14.51
CA SER A 4 -29.13 -30.39 13.21
C SER A 4 -27.81 -29.63 13.32
N PHE A 5 -26.87 -29.87 12.41
CA PHE A 5 -25.76 -28.96 12.14
C PHE A 5 -25.70 -28.70 10.63
N LEU A 6 -26.25 -27.55 10.22
CA LEU A 6 -26.00 -26.95 8.92
C LEU A 6 -24.71 -26.12 9.07
N LEU A 7 -23.61 -26.58 8.49
CA LEU A 7 -22.41 -25.75 8.29
C LEU A 7 -22.50 -25.12 6.90
N SER A 8 -23.03 -23.90 6.86
CA SER A 8 -22.95 -23.01 5.71
C SER A 8 -21.68 -22.16 5.84
N THR A 9 -20.63 -22.48 5.11
CA THR A 9 -19.50 -21.57 4.87
C THR A 9 -19.62 -21.01 3.46
N ILE A 10 -20.35 -19.90 3.32
CA ILE A 10 -20.27 -19.06 2.13
C ILE A 10 -19.07 -18.14 2.35
N ALA A 11 -17.94 -18.47 1.73
CA ALA A 11 -16.81 -17.55 1.63
C ALA A 11 -17.22 -16.43 0.67
N PHE A 12 -17.58 -15.27 1.22
CA PHE A 12 -17.77 -14.05 0.44
C PHE A 12 -16.40 -13.56 -0.02
N PHE A 13 -16.02 -13.89 -1.25
CA PHE A 13 -15.12 -13.02 -2.02
C PHE A 13 -15.98 -11.88 -2.53
N VAL A 14 -16.23 -10.89 -1.66
CA VAL A 14 -16.63 -9.56 -2.11
C VAL A 14 -15.45 -9.03 -2.90
N SER A 15 -15.49 -9.21 -4.22
CA SER A 15 -14.74 -8.43 -5.17
C SER A 15 -15.21 -6.98 -5.02
N GLN A 16 -14.64 -6.27 -4.05
CA GLN A 16 -14.67 -4.82 -4.08
C GLN A 16 -14.07 -4.45 -5.43
N ALA A 17 -14.84 -3.75 -6.26
CA ALA A 17 -14.29 -3.16 -7.45
C ALA A 17 -13.16 -2.25 -6.96
N ALA A 18 -11.92 -2.69 -7.17
CA ALA A 18 -10.76 -1.94 -6.73
C ALA A 18 -10.79 -0.59 -7.47
N ALA A 19 -10.96 0.50 -6.72
CA ALA A 19 -10.87 1.86 -7.25
C ALA A 19 -9.43 2.18 -7.74
N TRP A 20 -8.46 1.36 -7.32
CA TRP A 20 -7.07 1.40 -7.74
C TRP A 20 -6.59 0.03 -8.24
N HIS A 21 -5.95 0.05 -9.40
CA HIS A 21 -5.23 -1.09 -9.96
C HIS A 21 -3.86 -0.64 -10.44
N GLY A 22 -2.82 -1.09 -9.75
CA GLY A 22 -1.47 -0.59 -9.99
C GLY A 22 -0.41 -1.31 -9.19
N SER A 23 0.84 -0.87 -9.32
CA SER A 23 1.97 -1.48 -8.60
C SER A 23 2.58 -0.55 -7.56
N MET A 24 3.19 -1.18 -6.55
CA MET A 24 4.08 -0.55 -5.60
C MET A 24 5.49 -1.09 -5.79
N ALA A 25 6.47 -0.19 -5.84
CA ALA A 25 7.88 -0.53 -5.83
C ALA A 25 8.62 0.28 -4.77
N ALA A 26 9.80 -0.18 -4.37
CA ALA A 26 10.66 0.55 -3.46
C ALA A 26 12.12 0.49 -3.91
N SER A 27 12.87 1.57 -3.67
CA SER A 27 14.32 1.56 -3.84
C SER A 27 15.01 0.70 -2.78
N GLY A 28 16.32 0.52 -2.93
CA GLY A 28 17.18 0.17 -1.80
C GLY A 28 17.14 1.27 -0.74
N TYR A 29 17.55 0.92 0.49
CA TYR A 29 17.73 1.88 1.57
C TYR A 29 18.92 2.80 1.28
N PHE A 30 18.79 4.08 1.62
CA PHE A 30 19.86 5.08 1.51
C PHE A 30 19.80 6.07 2.67
N ASP A 31 20.91 6.73 2.96
CA ASP A 31 20.99 7.78 3.98
C ASP A 31 21.65 9.04 3.39
N PRO A 32 20.92 10.14 3.20
CA PRO A 32 21.46 11.39 2.69
C PRO A 32 22.15 12.25 3.79
N GLY A 33 22.43 11.68 4.96
CA GLY A 33 23.09 12.35 6.09
C GLY A 33 22.15 12.75 7.22
N ASN A 34 20.92 12.26 7.24
CA ASN A 34 19.93 12.56 8.29
C ASN A 34 18.96 11.40 8.58
N GLY A 35 19.41 10.17 8.31
CA GLY A 35 18.69 8.96 8.65
C GLY A 35 18.32 8.14 7.42
N ILE A 36 18.09 6.86 7.68
CA ILE A 36 17.76 5.86 6.66
C ILE A 36 16.40 6.19 6.03
N ARG A 37 16.36 6.13 4.70
CA ARG A 37 15.20 6.40 3.86
C ARG A 37 15.06 5.32 2.79
N GLN A 38 13.87 5.26 2.24
CA GLN A 38 13.54 4.46 1.07
C GLN A 38 12.65 5.30 0.15
N LEU A 39 12.83 5.22 -1.17
CA LEU A 39 11.90 5.83 -2.13
C LEU A 39 10.82 4.80 -2.44
N ILE A 40 9.57 5.22 -2.36
CA ILE A 40 8.41 4.41 -2.73
C ILE A 40 7.85 4.95 -4.04
N TYR A 41 7.51 4.05 -4.94
CA TYR A 41 6.96 4.36 -6.24
C TYR A 41 5.61 3.68 -6.39
N LEU A 42 4.64 4.41 -6.91
CA LEU A 42 3.33 3.90 -7.28
C LEU A 42 3.11 4.11 -8.77
N THR A 43 2.50 3.13 -9.42
CA THR A 43 2.04 3.24 -10.82
C THR A 43 0.59 2.82 -10.86
N ASP A 44 -0.30 3.68 -11.38
CA ASP A 44 -1.70 3.33 -11.66
C ASP A 44 -1.81 2.91 -13.11
N TYR A 45 -2.22 1.68 -13.35
CA TYR A 45 -2.35 1.14 -14.70
C TYR A 45 -3.59 1.63 -15.43
N THR A 46 -4.57 2.16 -14.70
CA THR A 46 -5.83 2.68 -15.26
C THR A 46 -5.60 4.05 -15.90
N THR A 47 -4.92 4.94 -15.18
CA THR A 47 -4.64 6.31 -15.64
C THR A 47 -3.28 6.45 -16.32
N GLY A 48 -2.35 5.53 -16.04
CA GLY A 48 -0.94 5.66 -16.44
C GLY A 48 -0.16 6.63 -15.56
N SER A 49 -0.76 7.18 -14.51
CA SER A 49 -0.08 8.09 -13.59
C SER A 49 0.95 7.35 -12.73
N THR A 50 1.98 8.08 -12.32
CA THR A 50 3.07 7.57 -11.49
C THR A 50 3.32 8.54 -10.35
N TRP A 51 3.69 8.02 -9.19
CA TRP A 51 3.98 8.82 -8.00
C TRP A 51 5.21 8.33 -7.29
N GLN A 52 5.86 9.24 -6.57
CA GLN A 52 7.02 8.95 -5.76
C GLN A 52 6.88 9.60 -4.38
N ALA A 53 7.38 8.90 -3.35
CA ALA A 53 7.54 9.48 -2.03
C ALA A 53 8.84 9.07 -1.35
N THR A 54 9.31 9.89 -0.42
CA THR A 54 10.41 9.55 0.49
C THR A 54 9.83 8.99 1.79
N PHE A 55 10.19 7.75 2.12
CA PHE A 55 9.73 7.06 3.30
C PHE A 55 10.84 6.91 4.34
N TYR A 56 10.77 7.66 5.44
CA TYR A 56 11.73 7.61 6.53
C TYR A 56 11.68 6.27 7.27
N GLY A 57 12.83 5.62 7.41
CA GLY A 57 12.95 4.25 7.92
C GLY A 57 12.45 3.17 6.95
N GLY A 58 11.77 3.54 5.87
CA GLY A 58 11.10 2.64 4.94
C GLY A 58 10.15 1.66 5.64
N PHE A 59 9.84 0.55 4.97
CA PHE A 59 8.94 -0.47 5.52
C PHE A 59 9.44 -1.15 6.81
N ASN A 60 10.74 -1.10 7.11
CA ASN A 60 11.30 -1.61 8.37
C ASN A 60 11.16 -0.59 9.52
N GLY A 61 10.89 0.67 9.21
CA GLY A 61 10.65 1.74 10.18
C GLY A 61 9.21 1.78 10.69
N CYS A 62 8.27 1.23 9.92
CA CYS A 62 6.82 1.33 10.16
C CYS A 62 6.19 -0.06 10.12
N THR A 63 6.35 -0.77 11.25
CA THR A 63 5.81 -2.12 11.51
C THR A 63 4.53 -2.00 12.35
N PRO A 64 3.75 -3.08 12.55
CA PRO A 64 2.47 -3.01 13.28
C PRO A 64 2.64 -2.47 14.70
N ASP A 65 3.80 -2.70 15.29
CA ASP A 65 4.15 -2.26 16.65
C ASP A 65 4.50 -0.76 16.72
N LYS A 66 4.81 -0.15 15.57
CA LYS A 66 5.16 1.28 15.42
C LYS A 66 4.04 2.11 14.79
N GLY A 67 2.99 1.46 14.31
CA GLY A 67 1.84 2.11 13.66
C GLY A 67 2.07 2.40 12.18
N HIS A 68 1.07 3.05 11.58
CA HIS A 68 1.11 3.43 10.17
C HIS A 68 1.84 4.78 10.04
N CYS A 69 2.67 4.92 9.02
CA CYS A 69 3.46 6.13 8.84
C CYS A 69 2.92 6.96 7.68
N ALA A 70 2.65 8.23 7.96
CA ALA A 70 2.26 9.19 6.95
C ALA A 70 3.42 9.44 5.97
N VAL A 71 3.10 9.42 4.68
CA VAL A 71 4.02 9.63 3.58
C VAL A 71 3.31 10.50 2.55
N PHE A 72 3.99 11.55 2.06
CA PHE A 72 3.45 12.42 1.03
C PHE A 72 3.97 12.01 -0.35
N PHE A 73 3.06 11.59 -1.22
CA PHE A 73 3.33 11.24 -2.61
C PHE A 73 3.21 12.46 -3.51
N VAL A 74 4.15 12.58 -4.43
CA VAL A 74 4.14 13.58 -5.51
C VAL A 74 4.04 12.85 -6.83
N GLU A 75 3.13 13.28 -7.69
CA GLU A 75 2.99 12.76 -9.03
C GLU A 75 4.23 13.07 -9.87
N THR A 76 4.78 12.04 -10.49
CA THR A 76 5.93 12.11 -11.41
C THR A 76 5.50 12.07 -12.87
N SER A 77 4.27 11.67 -13.15
CA SER A 77 3.61 11.88 -14.44
C SER A 77 3.13 13.34 -14.60
N PRO A 78 2.78 13.77 -15.83
CA PRO A 78 2.20 15.08 -16.06
C PRO A 78 0.81 15.20 -15.40
N GLY A 79 0.72 15.89 -14.27
CA GLY A 79 -0.54 16.17 -13.58
C GLY A 79 -0.37 17.07 -12.35
N GLY A 80 0.78 16.96 -11.67
CA GLY A 80 1.14 17.84 -10.56
C GLY A 80 0.31 17.62 -9.30
N TYR A 81 -0.36 16.47 -9.18
CA TYR A 81 -1.12 16.09 -8.00
C TYR A 81 -0.19 15.57 -6.90
N GLY A 82 -0.57 15.78 -5.64
CA GLY A 82 0.11 15.20 -4.50
C GLY A 82 -0.88 14.85 -3.40
N PHE A 83 -0.60 13.79 -2.65
CA PHE A 83 -1.50 13.28 -1.63
C PHE A 83 -0.74 12.67 -0.46
N GLU A 84 -1.37 12.68 0.72
CA GLU A 84 -0.91 11.94 1.88
C GLU A 84 -1.44 10.50 1.82
N ALA A 85 -0.61 9.54 2.22
CA ALA A 85 -0.99 8.14 2.40
C ALA A 85 -0.31 7.59 3.65
N TYR A 86 -0.83 6.49 4.19
CA TYR A 86 -0.21 5.76 5.29
C TYR A 86 0.39 4.46 4.81
N LEU A 87 1.67 4.24 5.08
CA LEU A 87 2.39 3.01 4.74
C LEU A 87 2.79 2.23 5.99
N TRP A 88 2.68 0.91 5.91
CA TRP A 88 3.22 0.01 6.93
C TRP A 88 3.51 -1.36 6.34
N ARG A 89 4.34 -2.13 7.05
CA ARG A 89 4.57 -3.55 6.76
C ARG A 89 4.06 -4.39 7.90
N THR A 90 3.35 -5.47 7.60
CA THR A 90 2.87 -6.44 8.59
C THR A 90 3.90 -7.55 8.83
N ASN A 91 3.77 -8.27 9.95
CA ASN A 91 4.73 -9.30 10.38
C ASN A 91 4.74 -10.54 9.46
N ASP A 92 3.68 -10.76 8.70
CA ASP A 92 3.59 -11.75 7.62
C ASP A 92 4.26 -11.28 6.30
N GLY A 93 4.86 -10.09 6.32
CA GLY A 93 5.66 -9.57 5.22
C GLY A 93 4.87 -8.82 4.15
N CYS A 94 3.61 -8.45 4.42
CA CYS A 94 2.81 -7.65 3.49
C CYS A 94 3.06 -6.16 3.63
N HIS A 95 3.17 -5.46 2.50
CA HIS A 95 3.27 -4.01 2.38
C HIS A 95 1.86 -3.47 2.18
N ASN A 96 1.50 -2.46 2.96
CA ASN A 96 0.17 -1.90 2.98
C ASN A 96 0.24 -0.40 2.70
N ILE A 97 -0.81 0.10 2.05
CA ILE A 97 -1.05 1.51 1.80
C ILE A 97 -2.51 1.85 2.07
N ASP A 98 -2.76 2.86 2.89
CA ASP A 98 -4.04 3.56 2.97
C ASP A 98 -3.89 4.89 2.24
N PHE A 99 -4.68 5.12 1.20
CA PHE A 99 -4.59 6.32 0.37
C PHE A 99 -5.22 7.55 1.04
N ALA A 100 -5.73 7.44 2.28
CA ALA A 100 -6.31 8.52 3.05
C ALA A 100 -7.43 9.28 2.32
N GLY A 101 -8.19 8.56 1.47
CA GLY A 101 -9.25 9.11 0.63
C GLY A 101 -8.78 9.76 -0.67
N ALA A 102 -7.48 9.71 -0.97
CA ALA A 102 -6.96 10.10 -2.28
C ALA A 102 -7.27 9.05 -3.34
N LEU A 103 -7.33 9.49 -4.61
CA LEU A 103 -7.46 8.62 -5.79
C LEU A 103 -8.72 7.73 -5.81
N ASP A 104 -9.73 8.09 -5.01
CA ASP A 104 -10.91 7.25 -4.72
C ASP A 104 -10.54 5.85 -4.17
N ALA A 105 -9.28 5.68 -3.78
CA ALA A 105 -8.72 4.44 -3.27
C ALA A 105 -8.81 4.43 -1.75
N HIS A 106 -9.13 3.27 -1.17
CA HIS A 106 -9.14 3.09 0.28
C HIS A 106 -7.83 2.46 0.73
N HIS A 107 -7.78 1.14 0.79
CA HIS A 107 -6.66 0.38 1.31
C HIS A 107 -6.20 -0.65 0.29
N GLY A 108 -4.92 -0.59 -0.05
CA GLY A 108 -4.26 -1.58 -0.90
C GLY A 108 -3.18 -2.32 -0.13
N TYR A 109 -2.94 -3.57 -0.50
CA TYR A 109 -1.83 -4.32 0.05
C TYR A 109 -1.28 -5.34 -0.95
N CYS A 110 -0.04 -5.75 -0.71
CA CYS A 110 0.60 -6.83 -1.42
C CYS A 110 1.57 -7.57 -0.49
N CYS A 111 1.87 -8.83 -0.77
CA CYS A 111 2.75 -9.63 0.09
C CYS A 111 3.98 -10.13 -0.67
N GLY A 112 5.10 -10.23 0.05
CA GLY A 112 6.36 -10.72 -0.49
C GLY A 112 7.33 -9.61 -0.91
N SER A 113 8.03 -9.83 -2.02
CA SER A 113 9.02 -8.89 -2.56
C SER A 113 8.35 -7.76 -3.34
N LEU A 114 8.94 -6.57 -3.27
CA LEU A 114 8.64 -5.46 -4.18
C LEU A 114 9.52 -5.58 -5.44
N PRO A 115 9.05 -5.14 -6.62
CA PRO A 115 7.73 -4.57 -6.87
C PRO A 115 6.60 -5.61 -6.77
N CYS A 116 5.40 -5.15 -6.44
CA CYS A 116 4.22 -5.98 -6.29
C CYS A 116 2.97 -5.27 -6.83
N GLU A 117 1.93 -6.04 -7.13
CA GLU A 117 0.63 -5.52 -7.53
C GLU A 117 -0.23 -5.17 -6.31
N LEU A 118 -0.85 -4.00 -6.36
CA LEU A 118 -1.84 -3.49 -5.42
C LEU A 118 -3.22 -3.56 -6.07
N TRP A 119 -4.16 -4.05 -5.28
CA TRP A 119 -5.58 -3.98 -5.56
C TRP A 119 -6.21 -3.26 -4.37
N ALA A 120 -6.81 -2.07 -4.59
CA ALA A 120 -7.42 -1.25 -3.53
C ALA A 120 -8.78 -0.73 -3.96
#